data_AF-A0A821ASV5-F1
#
_entry.id   AF-A0A821ASV5-F1
#
_cell.length_a   1.000
_cell.length_b   1.000
_cell.length_c   1.000
_cell.angle_alpha   90.00
_cell.angle_beta   90.00
_cell.angle_gamma   90.00
#
_symmetry.space_group_name_H-M   'P 1'
#
loop_
_entity.id
_entity.type
_entity.pdbx_description
1 polymer ?
#
loop_
_entity_poly.entity_id
_entity_poly.type
_entity_poly.pdbx_seq_one_letter_code
_entity_poly.pdbx_strand_id
1 'polypeptide(L)'
;MQTPFYNEEKIDEMAEMLGITHILLQQTVKCSYGEQQRIAIIRALMQPFELLLLDEPFSHLDNENTKKAVQLIAQECAARNAGTGNVATVLAKLLYSKQHIIQQVYGRNVDTATVLANEVNAVAINNLKDLKDDCDVIIIAVSDKSITAICNEIKVTNAILLHTAGSVSIEVLQQSSLNYGVLYPIQSLRKSMDILTPIPFLIDGNNDVVKSKIETLAKSISNKVEVGNDDKRLKLHTAAIFACNFVNYMYLQSASFCEASEIDFSLLQALIEETATRLRTHHPKEVFTGPALQIYINVMRWAGIEEIYVPKIGLADGLIQHLYDEITGS
;
A
#
# COMPACT_ATOMS: atom_id res chain seq x y z
N MET A 1 16.34 12.54 11.37
CA MET A 1 14.99 12.82 11.91
C MET A 1 14.12 13.04 10.69
N GLN A 2 13.03 12.26 10.51
CA GLN A 2 12.21 12.31 9.29
C GLN A 2 11.72 13.74 9.00
N THR A 3 11.68 14.11 7.72
CA THR A 3 11.07 15.35 7.26
C THR A 3 9.59 15.34 7.63
N PRO A 4 9.09 16.34 8.39
CA PRO A 4 7.69 16.36 8.81
C PRO A 4 6.76 16.47 7.60
N PHE A 5 5.60 15.82 7.69
CA PHE A 5 4.59 15.78 6.63
C PHE A 5 3.94 17.15 6.38
N TYR A 6 3.86 17.98 7.42
CA TYR A 6 3.35 19.35 7.35
C TYR A 6 4.40 20.38 7.77
N ASN A 7 4.19 21.62 7.35
CA ASN A 7 4.96 22.78 7.80
C ASN A 7 4.63 23.14 9.27
N GLU A 8 5.44 24.01 9.88
CA GLU A 8 5.29 24.39 11.29
C GLU A 8 3.94 25.06 11.59
N GLU A 9 3.34 25.76 10.62
CA GLU A 9 2.01 26.39 10.78
C GLU A 9 0.93 25.38 11.18
N LYS A 10 1.06 24.12 10.74
CA LYS A 10 0.09 23.08 11.10
C LYS A 10 0.15 22.71 12.59
N ILE A 11 1.28 22.93 13.26
CA ILE A 11 1.43 22.68 14.69
C ILE A 11 0.50 23.61 15.47
N ASP A 12 0.42 24.88 15.07
CA ASP A 12 -0.40 25.88 15.73
C ASP A 12 -1.89 25.54 15.60
N GLU A 13 -2.34 25.13 14.40
CA GLU A 13 -3.71 24.67 14.16
C GLU A 13 -4.07 23.46 15.03
N MET A 14 -3.21 22.44 15.05
CA MET A 14 -3.44 21.24 15.88
C MET A 14 -3.42 21.56 17.38
N ALA A 15 -2.55 22.47 17.81
CA ALA A 15 -2.44 22.90 19.20
C ALA A 15 -3.67 23.69 19.65
N GLU A 16 -4.22 24.53 18.78
CA GLU A 16 -5.48 25.23 19.04
C GLU A 16 -6.63 24.24 19.20
N MET A 17 -6.75 23.27 18.29
CA MET A 17 -7.77 22.21 18.37
C MET A 17 -7.68 21.39 19.67
N LEU A 18 -6.46 21.08 20.12
CA LEU A 18 -6.22 20.34 21.36
C LEU A 18 -6.22 21.22 22.62
N GLY A 19 -6.35 22.55 22.49
CA GLY A 19 -6.34 23.49 23.61
C GLY A 19 -5.01 23.52 24.38
N ILE A 20 -3.89 23.48 23.65
CA ILE A 20 -2.52 23.49 24.21
C ILE A 20 -1.63 24.59 23.61
N THR A 21 -2.21 25.60 22.95
CA THR A 21 -1.44 26.71 22.36
C THR A 21 -0.59 27.46 23.39
N HIS A 22 -1.06 27.56 24.65
CA HIS A 22 -0.37 28.28 25.73
C HIS A 22 0.94 27.61 26.18
N ILE A 23 1.20 26.36 25.81
CA ILE A 23 2.40 25.61 26.23
C ILE A 23 3.37 25.30 25.10
N LEU A 24 3.13 25.77 23.86
CA LEU A 24 3.99 25.46 22.71
C LEU A 24 5.46 25.88 22.91
N LEU A 25 5.70 26.95 23.68
CA LEU A 25 7.04 27.45 24.00
C LEU A 25 7.56 26.98 25.37
N GLN A 26 6.79 26.15 26.08
CA GLN A 26 7.12 25.68 27.42
C GLN A 26 7.96 24.40 27.34
N GLN A 27 8.90 24.25 28.27
CA GLN A 27 9.62 22.98 28.43
C GLN A 27 8.64 21.87 28.83
N THR A 28 8.67 20.75 28.11
CA THR A 28 7.78 19.59 28.32
C THR A 28 7.78 19.06 29.75
N VAL A 29 8.91 19.16 30.47
CA VAL A 29 9.04 18.76 31.89
C VAL A 29 8.12 19.56 32.82
N LYS A 30 7.70 20.76 32.41
CA LYS A 30 6.78 21.61 33.18
C LYS A 30 5.31 21.42 32.80
N CYS A 31 5.03 20.62 31.76
CA CYS A 31 3.66 20.35 31.31
C CYS A 31 3.04 19.22 32.13
N SER A 32 1.73 19.27 32.35
CA SER A 32 0.98 18.15 32.94
C SER A 32 1.04 16.91 32.05
N TYR A 33 0.81 15.72 32.61
CA TYR A 33 0.80 14.48 31.83
C TYR A 33 -0.21 14.52 30.66
N GLY A 34 -1.41 15.07 30.86
CA GLY A 34 -2.38 15.24 29.78
C GLY A 34 -1.98 16.26 28.70
N GLU A 35 -1.19 17.27 29.05
CA GLU A 35 -0.57 18.18 28.07
C GLU A 35 0.55 17.49 27.29
N GLN A 36 1.41 16.73 27.97
CA GLN A 36 2.46 15.94 27.32
C GLN A 36 1.86 14.91 26.35
N GLN A 37 0.74 14.27 26.72
CA GLN A 37 0.04 13.32 25.88
C GLN A 37 -0.49 13.98 24.59
N ARG A 38 -1.11 15.16 24.70
CA ARG A 38 -1.59 15.94 23.52
C ARG A 38 -0.44 16.39 22.62
N ILE A 39 0.70 16.79 23.20
CA ILE A 39 1.92 17.08 22.43
C ILE A 39 2.40 15.82 21.69
N ALA A 40 2.40 14.65 22.34
CA ALA A 40 2.80 13.39 21.71
C ALA A 40 1.90 13.03 20.51
N ILE A 41 0.59 13.28 20.61
CA ILE A 41 -0.35 13.12 19.49
C ILE A 41 0.04 14.03 18.32
N ILE A 42 0.23 15.33 18.54
CA ILE A 42 0.66 16.26 17.48
C ILE A 42 1.97 15.79 16.86
N ARG A 43 2.96 15.42 17.68
CA ARG A 43 4.24 14.90 17.20
C ARG A 43 4.09 13.68 16.31
N ALA A 44 3.24 12.73 16.69
CA ALA A 44 2.97 11.54 15.89
C ALA A 44 2.29 11.90 14.56
N LEU A 45 1.33 12.84 14.59
CA LEU A 45 0.60 13.27 13.40
C LEU A 45 1.46 14.11 12.44
N MET A 46 2.43 14.86 12.95
CA MET A 46 3.37 15.64 12.14
C MET A 46 4.34 14.78 11.32
N GLN A 47 4.48 13.49 11.64
CA GLN A 47 5.30 12.55 10.85
C GLN A 47 4.49 11.97 9.68
N PRO A 48 5.14 11.58 8.56
CA PRO A 48 4.48 10.80 7.53
C PRO A 48 4.07 9.42 8.07
N PHE A 49 2.81 9.02 7.92
CA PHE A 49 2.33 7.69 8.33
C PHE A 49 1.26 7.11 7.39
N GLU A 50 1.32 5.79 7.16
CA GLU A 50 0.25 5.01 6.50
C GLU A 50 -0.58 4.20 7.52
N LEU A 51 0.02 3.86 8.67
CA LEU A 51 -0.61 3.18 9.80
C LEU A 51 -0.16 3.86 11.09
N LEU A 52 -1.11 4.29 11.91
CA LEU A 52 -0.85 4.93 13.20
C LEU A 52 -1.16 3.93 14.33
N LEU A 53 -0.12 3.46 15.01
CA LEU A 53 -0.25 2.63 16.21
C LEU A 53 -0.06 3.52 17.43
N LEU A 54 -1.03 3.51 18.33
CA LEU A 54 -1.04 4.35 19.52
C LEU A 54 -1.25 3.46 20.75
N ASP A 55 -0.28 3.49 21.66
CA ASP A 55 -0.38 2.78 22.94
C ASP A 55 -0.87 3.75 24.02
N GLU A 56 -2.02 3.44 24.63
CA GLU A 56 -2.70 4.27 25.63
C GLU A 56 -2.75 5.80 25.30
N PRO A 57 -3.14 6.20 24.06
CA PRO A 57 -3.00 7.59 23.59
C PRO A 57 -3.83 8.61 24.37
N PHE A 58 -4.84 8.16 25.09
CA PHE A 58 -5.79 9.01 25.81
C PHE A 58 -5.63 8.92 27.32
N SER A 59 -4.61 8.18 27.80
CA SER A 59 -4.31 8.11 29.22
C SER A 59 -4.06 9.51 29.75
N HIS A 60 -4.57 9.80 30.95
CA HIS A 60 -4.44 11.09 31.63
C HIS A 60 -5.17 12.27 30.96
N LEU A 61 -6.03 12.03 29.98
CA LEU A 61 -6.98 13.01 29.44
C LEU A 61 -8.34 12.90 30.12
N ASP A 62 -9.00 14.04 30.32
CA ASP A 62 -10.44 14.06 30.63
C ASP A 62 -11.28 13.75 29.38
N ASN A 63 -12.59 13.57 29.58
CA ASN A 63 -13.51 13.21 28.50
C ASN A 63 -13.56 14.24 27.36
N GLU A 64 -13.47 15.54 27.67
CA GLU A 64 -13.56 16.58 26.65
C GLU A 64 -12.29 16.63 25.80
N ASN A 65 -11.12 16.54 26.43
CA ASN A 65 -9.84 16.48 25.75
C ASN A 65 -9.66 15.16 24.97
N THR A 66 -10.19 14.05 25.47
CA THR A 66 -10.24 12.78 24.74
C THR A 66 -11.01 12.91 23.44
N LYS A 67 -12.20 13.54 23.46
CA LYS A 67 -13.00 13.76 22.23
C LYS A 67 -12.25 14.60 21.21
N LYS A 68 -11.63 15.71 21.63
CA LYS A 68 -10.84 16.58 20.74
C LYS A 68 -9.67 15.83 20.11
N ALA A 69 -8.95 15.04 20.92
CA ALA A 69 -7.85 14.20 20.45
C ALA A 69 -8.29 13.15 19.43
N VAL A 70 -9.38 12.43 19.71
CA VAL A 70 -9.97 11.45 18.79
C VAL A 70 -10.39 12.12 17.47
N GLN A 71 -11.05 13.28 17.55
CA GLN A 71 -11.50 14.01 16.38
C GLN A 71 -10.33 14.48 15.50
N LEU A 72 -9.28 15.04 16.11
CA LEU A 72 -8.06 15.43 15.40
C LEU A 72 -7.39 14.22 14.74
N ILE A 73 -7.19 13.11 15.48
CA ILE A 73 -6.59 11.89 14.93
C ILE A 73 -7.43 11.37 13.76
N ALA A 74 -8.77 11.37 13.88
CA ALA A 74 -9.66 10.92 12.81
C ALA A 74 -9.59 11.84 11.58
N GLN A 75 -9.58 13.16 11.77
CA GLN A 75 -9.43 14.13 10.68
C GLN A 75 -8.08 13.98 9.98
N GLU A 76 -7.01 13.81 10.74
CA GLU A 76 -5.66 13.70 10.21
C GLU A 76 -5.43 12.35 9.50
N CYS A 77 -6.02 11.27 10.01
CA CYS A 77 -6.13 10.00 9.31
C CYS A 77 -6.96 10.16 8.01
N ALA A 78 -8.10 10.84 8.04
CA ALA A 78 -8.94 11.05 6.85
C ALA A 78 -8.24 11.92 5.80
N ALA A 79 -7.61 13.02 6.20
CA ALA A 79 -6.85 13.92 5.33
C ALA A 79 -5.65 13.22 4.68
N ARG A 80 -4.96 12.36 5.45
CA ARG A 80 -3.90 11.46 4.94
C ARG A 80 -4.46 10.21 4.29
N ASN A 81 -5.78 10.10 4.22
CA ASN A 81 -6.44 8.99 3.56
C ASN A 81 -6.10 7.62 4.21
N ALA A 82 -5.68 7.60 5.46
CA ALA A 82 -5.56 6.42 6.29
C ALA A 82 -6.97 5.91 6.65
N GLY A 83 -7.41 4.83 6.00
CA GLY A 83 -8.67 4.13 6.33
C GLY A 83 -9.54 3.71 5.16
N THR A 84 -9.49 4.41 4.01
CA THR A 84 -10.03 3.89 2.74
C THR A 84 -8.89 3.24 1.97
N GLY A 85 -9.03 1.99 1.53
CA GLY A 85 -7.93 1.27 0.89
C GLY A 85 -7.42 1.99 -0.36
N ASN A 86 -6.08 2.00 -0.57
CA ASN A 86 -5.48 2.56 -1.79
C ASN A 86 -6.12 1.95 -3.06
N VAL A 87 -6.34 0.63 -3.03
CA VAL A 87 -6.97 -0.12 -4.12
C VAL A 87 -8.40 0.37 -4.37
N ALA A 88 -9.23 0.46 -3.33
CA ALA A 88 -10.61 0.92 -3.44
C ALA A 88 -10.71 2.31 -4.06
N THR A 89 -9.86 3.24 -3.58
CA THR A 89 -9.84 4.62 -4.05
C THR A 89 -9.45 4.71 -5.52
N VAL A 90 -8.35 4.04 -5.91
CA VAL A 90 -7.89 4.07 -7.30
C VAL A 90 -8.90 3.42 -8.23
N LEU A 91 -9.45 2.25 -7.87
CA LEU A 91 -10.43 1.56 -8.72
C LEU A 91 -11.73 2.35 -8.87
N ALA A 92 -12.26 2.91 -7.78
CA ALA A 92 -13.49 3.71 -7.84
C ALA A 92 -13.33 4.91 -8.77
N LYS A 93 -12.24 5.68 -8.60
CA LYS A 93 -11.96 6.83 -9.46
C LYS A 93 -11.69 6.42 -10.92
N LEU A 94 -11.02 5.28 -11.15
CA LEU A 94 -10.72 4.80 -12.50
C LEU A 94 -12.01 4.38 -13.22
N LEU A 95 -12.85 3.59 -12.56
CA LEU A 95 -14.17 3.20 -13.07
C LEU A 95 -15.02 4.44 -13.39
N TYR A 96 -15.08 5.39 -12.46
CA TYR A 96 -15.79 6.66 -12.67
C TYR A 96 -15.26 7.45 -13.87
N SER A 97 -13.94 7.54 -14.03
CA SER A 97 -13.30 8.20 -15.19
C SER A 97 -13.68 7.55 -16.53
N LYS A 98 -14.00 6.26 -16.51
CA LYS A 98 -14.46 5.47 -17.66
C LYS A 98 -15.99 5.41 -17.76
N GLN A 99 -16.70 6.33 -17.11
CA GLN A 99 -18.15 6.51 -17.17
C GLN A 99 -18.96 5.36 -16.56
N HIS A 100 -18.35 4.54 -15.69
CA HIS A 100 -19.10 3.62 -14.85
C HIS A 100 -19.76 4.38 -13.71
N ILE A 101 -20.95 3.91 -13.31
CA ILE A 101 -21.70 4.52 -12.21
C ILE A 101 -21.25 3.87 -10.89
N ILE A 102 -20.71 4.69 -9.98
CA ILE A 102 -20.43 4.23 -8.62
C ILE A 102 -21.64 4.54 -7.76
N GLN A 103 -22.37 3.50 -7.35
CA GLN A 103 -23.61 3.68 -6.59
C GLN A 103 -23.35 3.90 -5.10
N GLN A 104 -22.49 3.07 -4.49
CA GLN A 104 -22.17 3.13 -3.07
C GLN A 104 -20.68 2.95 -2.81
N VAL A 105 -20.17 3.63 -1.78
CA VAL A 105 -18.84 3.41 -1.22
C VAL A 105 -18.99 3.02 0.24
N TYR A 106 -18.57 1.81 0.58
CA TYR A 106 -18.52 1.35 1.96
C TYR A 106 -17.18 1.64 2.61
N GLY A 107 -17.21 2.13 3.85
CA GLY A 107 -16.04 2.19 4.72
C GLY A 107 -16.43 2.12 6.19
N ARG A 108 -15.60 1.47 7.01
CA ARG A 108 -15.83 1.38 8.47
C ARG A 108 -15.96 2.77 9.12
N ASN A 109 -15.20 3.73 8.61
CA ASN A 109 -15.35 5.15 8.94
C ASN A 109 -16.15 5.83 7.83
N VAL A 110 -17.30 6.39 8.20
CA VAL A 110 -18.21 7.04 7.26
C VAL A 110 -17.60 8.31 6.66
N ASP A 111 -16.77 9.04 7.40
CA ASP A 111 -16.17 10.29 6.93
C ASP A 111 -15.19 10.01 5.78
N THR A 112 -14.34 9.00 5.93
CA THR A 112 -13.39 8.61 4.88
C THR A 112 -14.09 8.01 3.66
N ALA A 113 -15.17 7.24 3.87
CA ALA A 113 -16.02 6.77 2.80
C ALA A 113 -16.71 7.92 2.05
N THR A 114 -17.17 8.95 2.78
CA THR A 114 -17.83 10.14 2.24
C THR A 114 -16.89 10.96 1.35
N VAL A 115 -15.62 11.11 1.73
CA VAL A 115 -14.62 11.78 0.88
C VAL A 115 -14.53 11.10 -0.49
N LEU A 116 -14.33 9.78 -0.52
CA LEU A 116 -14.24 9.04 -1.79
C LEU A 116 -15.58 9.06 -2.54
N ALA A 117 -16.70 8.87 -1.84
CA ALA A 117 -18.03 8.87 -2.45
C ALA A 117 -18.33 10.18 -3.18
N ASN A 118 -17.98 11.32 -2.58
CA ASN A 118 -18.15 12.63 -3.20
C ASN A 118 -17.31 12.79 -4.48
N GLU A 119 -16.08 12.26 -4.51
CA GLU A 119 -15.20 12.34 -5.69
C GLU A 119 -15.73 11.53 -6.89
N VAL A 120 -16.56 10.51 -6.65
CA VAL A 120 -17.10 9.62 -7.67
C VAL A 120 -18.63 9.68 -7.77
N ASN A 121 -19.24 10.71 -7.19
CA ASN A 121 -20.69 10.96 -7.17
C ASN A 121 -21.53 9.74 -6.69
N ALA A 122 -21.10 9.14 -5.57
CA ALA A 122 -21.71 7.97 -4.97
C ALA A 122 -22.29 8.27 -3.57
N VAL A 123 -23.00 7.30 -3.00
CA VAL A 123 -23.48 7.36 -1.61
C VAL A 123 -22.51 6.62 -0.68
N ALA A 124 -22.04 7.30 0.37
CA ALA A 124 -21.24 6.64 1.40
C ALA A 124 -22.13 5.84 2.37
N ILE A 125 -21.67 4.64 2.73
CA ILE A 125 -22.28 3.79 3.75
C ILE A 125 -21.21 3.29 4.72
N ASN A 126 -21.59 3.06 5.98
CA ASN A 126 -20.71 2.52 7.02
C ASN A 126 -21.26 1.25 7.69
N ASN A 127 -22.40 0.75 7.22
CA ASN A 127 -23.03 -0.46 7.69
C ASN A 127 -23.35 -1.35 6.48
N LEU A 128 -22.85 -2.59 6.51
CA LEU A 128 -23.01 -3.55 5.42
C LEU A 128 -24.47 -3.96 5.20
N LYS A 129 -25.35 -3.77 6.18
CA LYS A 129 -26.80 -4.00 6.00
C LYS A 129 -27.45 -3.01 5.03
N ASP A 130 -26.83 -1.85 4.81
CA ASP A 130 -27.31 -0.83 3.89
C ASP A 130 -26.73 -1.01 2.47
N LEU A 131 -25.93 -2.07 2.26
CA LEU A 131 -25.38 -2.43 0.97
C LEU A 131 -26.51 -2.82 0.01
N LYS A 132 -26.56 -2.15 -1.13
CA LYS A 132 -27.49 -2.48 -2.21
C LYS A 132 -26.85 -3.44 -3.18
N ASP A 133 -27.66 -4.36 -3.66
CA ASP A 133 -27.32 -5.41 -4.62
C ASP A 133 -28.19 -5.30 -5.89
N ASP A 134 -28.60 -4.09 -6.24
CA ASP A 134 -29.29 -3.76 -7.50
C ASP A 134 -28.32 -3.23 -8.57
N CYS A 135 -27.04 -3.57 -8.43
CA CYS A 135 -25.95 -3.21 -9.32
C CYS A 135 -25.36 -4.42 -10.06
N ASP A 136 -24.53 -4.18 -11.08
CA ASP A 136 -23.88 -5.26 -11.82
C ASP A 136 -22.75 -5.95 -11.03
N VAL A 137 -22.00 -5.18 -10.23
CA VAL A 137 -20.75 -5.62 -9.59
C VAL A 137 -20.56 -4.96 -8.23
N ILE A 138 -20.13 -5.74 -7.24
CA ILE A 138 -19.66 -5.29 -5.93
C ILE A 138 -18.18 -5.68 -5.77
N ILE A 139 -17.32 -4.72 -5.43
CA ILE A 139 -15.87 -4.94 -5.31
C ILE A 139 -15.41 -4.80 -3.85
N ILE A 140 -14.94 -5.91 -3.27
CA ILE A 140 -14.29 -5.97 -1.96
C ILE A 140 -12.80 -5.61 -2.12
N ALA A 141 -12.46 -4.36 -1.86
CA ALA A 141 -11.10 -3.83 -1.90
C ALA A 141 -10.58 -3.46 -0.50
N VAL A 142 -10.52 -4.47 0.37
CA VAL A 142 -10.00 -4.37 1.76
C VAL A 142 -8.73 -5.21 1.91
N SER A 143 -8.10 -5.18 3.09
CA SER A 143 -6.96 -6.06 3.39
C SER A 143 -7.35 -7.53 3.29
N ASP A 144 -6.40 -8.38 2.88
CA ASP A 144 -6.58 -9.83 2.71
C ASP A 144 -7.29 -10.50 3.90
N LYS A 145 -6.87 -10.15 5.12
CA LYS A 145 -7.46 -10.68 6.37
C LYS A 145 -8.92 -10.28 6.60
N SER A 146 -9.35 -9.16 6.03
CA SER A 146 -10.70 -8.63 6.22
C SER A 146 -11.72 -9.19 5.24
N ILE A 147 -11.29 -9.80 4.12
CA ILE A 147 -12.20 -10.29 3.07
C ILE A 147 -13.17 -11.32 3.65
N THR A 148 -12.66 -12.35 4.33
CA THR A 148 -13.51 -13.39 4.94
C THR A 148 -14.51 -12.83 5.93
N ALA A 149 -14.12 -11.84 6.74
CA ALA A 149 -15.02 -11.21 7.71
C ALA A 149 -16.18 -10.49 7.00
N ILE A 150 -15.88 -9.71 5.95
CA ILE A 150 -16.91 -9.05 5.13
C ILE A 150 -17.83 -10.07 4.47
N CYS A 151 -17.28 -11.15 3.90
CA CYS A 151 -18.06 -12.22 3.28
C CYS A 151 -19.06 -12.86 4.25
N ASN A 152 -18.69 -13.01 5.53
CA ASN A 152 -19.58 -13.58 6.54
C ASN A 152 -20.77 -12.66 6.88
N GLU A 153 -20.63 -11.35 6.64
CA GLU A 153 -21.64 -10.34 6.98
C GLU A 153 -22.59 -10.00 5.83
N ILE A 154 -22.22 -10.33 4.58
CA ILE A 154 -23.00 -9.99 3.38
C ILE A 154 -23.57 -11.21 2.67
N LYS A 155 -24.72 -11.00 2.02
CA LYS A 155 -25.31 -11.91 1.05
C LYS A 155 -25.63 -11.13 -0.21
N VAL A 156 -25.12 -11.61 -1.33
CA VAL A 156 -25.22 -10.98 -2.65
C VAL A 156 -25.87 -12.00 -3.58
N THR A 157 -26.94 -11.58 -4.23
CA THR A 157 -27.84 -12.39 -5.04
C THR A 157 -27.79 -12.02 -6.51
N ASN A 158 -27.73 -10.73 -6.84
CA ASN A 158 -27.83 -10.26 -8.23
C ASN A 158 -26.47 -9.86 -8.79
N ALA A 159 -25.69 -9.08 -8.05
CA ALA A 159 -24.40 -8.57 -8.48
C ALA A 159 -23.33 -9.66 -8.51
N ILE A 160 -22.31 -9.45 -9.34
CA ILE A 160 -21.08 -10.21 -9.27
C ILE A 160 -20.25 -9.69 -8.10
N LEU A 161 -19.93 -10.56 -7.16
CA LEU A 161 -19.09 -10.23 -6.02
C LEU A 161 -17.62 -10.46 -6.36
N LEU A 162 -16.80 -9.42 -6.29
CA LEU A 162 -15.38 -9.47 -6.61
C LEU A 162 -14.52 -9.16 -5.38
N HIS A 163 -13.32 -9.73 -5.31
CA HIS A 163 -12.25 -9.19 -4.47
C HIS A 163 -11.02 -8.82 -5.28
N THR A 164 -10.12 -8.04 -4.68
CA THR A 164 -8.91 -7.53 -5.34
C THR A 164 -7.60 -8.08 -4.78
N ALA A 165 -7.65 -9.02 -3.82
CA ALA A 165 -6.45 -9.58 -3.19
C ALA A 165 -5.66 -10.52 -4.12
N GLY A 166 -4.33 -10.44 -4.03
CA GLY A 166 -3.41 -11.29 -4.80
C GLY A 166 -3.21 -12.69 -4.21
N SER A 167 -3.38 -12.85 -2.88
CA SER A 167 -3.07 -14.10 -2.18
C SER A 167 -4.29 -14.86 -1.66
N VAL A 168 -5.46 -14.21 -1.62
CA VAL A 168 -6.71 -14.80 -1.11
C VAL A 168 -7.40 -15.59 -2.20
N SER A 169 -7.88 -16.78 -1.87
CA SER A 169 -8.62 -17.65 -2.80
C SER A 169 -9.98 -17.07 -3.18
N ILE A 170 -10.37 -17.26 -4.45
CA ILE A 170 -11.69 -16.88 -4.97
C ILE A 170 -12.84 -17.53 -4.17
N GLU A 171 -12.62 -18.73 -3.62
CA GLU A 171 -13.66 -19.50 -2.93
C GLU A 171 -14.11 -18.88 -1.60
N VAL A 172 -13.38 -17.91 -1.07
CA VAL A 172 -13.81 -17.14 0.11
C VAL A 172 -15.16 -16.43 -0.12
N LEU A 173 -15.51 -16.17 -1.39
CA LEU A 173 -16.73 -15.49 -1.81
C LEU A 173 -17.92 -16.43 -1.98
N GLN A 174 -17.69 -17.75 -2.09
CA GLN A 174 -18.72 -18.75 -2.42
C GLN A 174 -19.88 -18.77 -1.41
N GLN A 175 -19.58 -18.50 -0.15
CA GLN A 175 -20.59 -18.45 0.91
C GLN A 175 -21.50 -17.22 0.81
N SER A 176 -21.07 -16.17 0.11
CA SER A 176 -21.77 -14.87 0.07
C SER A 176 -22.53 -14.65 -1.22
N SER A 177 -22.07 -15.24 -2.34
CA SER A 177 -22.68 -15.08 -3.66
C SER A 177 -22.56 -16.35 -4.50
N LEU A 178 -23.52 -16.56 -5.40
CA LEU A 178 -23.43 -17.58 -6.46
C LEU A 178 -22.66 -17.07 -7.69
N ASN A 179 -22.49 -15.75 -7.83
CA ASN A 179 -21.77 -15.10 -8.91
C ASN A 179 -20.58 -14.35 -8.32
N TYR A 180 -19.37 -14.92 -8.46
CA TYR A 180 -18.20 -14.36 -7.79
C TYR A 180 -16.91 -14.53 -8.58
N GLY A 181 -15.93 -13.67 -8.28
CA GLY A 181 -14.70 -13.59 -9.06
C GLY A 181 -13.61 -12.77 -8.41
N VAL A 182 -12.54 -12.58 -9.18
CA VAL A 182 -11.37 -11.79 -8.79
C VAL A 182 -11.10 -10.75 -9.85
N LEU A 183 -10.86 -9.52 -9.42
CA LEU A 183 -10.33 -8.43 -10.23
C LEU A 183 -9.03 -7.96 -9.56
N TYR A 184 -7.91 -8.58 -9.92
CA TYR A 184 -6.63 -8.33 -9.28
C TYR A 184 -5.80 -7.31 -10.07
N PRO A 185 -5.63 -6.07 -9.58
CA PRO A 185 -4.73 -5.10 -10.20
C PRO A 185 -3.27 -5.46 -9.92
N ILE A 186 -2.47 -5.60 -10.98
CA ILE A 186 -1.05 -5.94 -10.91
C ILE A 186 -0.23 -4.64 -10.86
N GLN A 187 -0.40 -3.86 -9.80
CA GLN A 187 0.29 -2.58 -9.62
C GLN A 187 0.36 -2.21 -8.13
N SER A 188 1.41 -1.47 -7.73
CA SER A 188 1.45 -0.81 -6.43
C SER A 188 0.50 0.40 -6.46
N LEU A 189 -0.75 0.18 -6.07
CA LEU A 189 -1.76 1.23 -6.07
C LEU A 189 -1.56 2.15 -4.88
N ARG A 190 -1.42 3.45 -5.16
CA ARG A 190 -1.37 4.53 -4.19
C ARG A 190 -2.42 5.56 -4.58
N LYS A 191 -3.05 6.19 -3.59
CA LYS A 191 -4.10 7.20 -3.85
C LYS A 191 -3.61 8.42 -4.59
N SER A 192 -2.34 8.75 -4.44
CA SER A 192 -1.65 9.85 -5.12
C SER A 192 -1.23 9.51 -6.55
N MET A 193 -1.42 8.27 -7.00
CA MET A 193 -1.06 7.86 -8.36
C MET A 193 -1.93 8.57 -9.40
N ASP A 194 -1.34 8.94 -10.53
CA ASP A 194 -2.10 9.39 -11.69
C ASP A 194 -3.03 8.26 -12.17
N ILE A 195 -4.32 8.56 -12.24
CA ILE A 195 -5.36 7.63 -12.63
C ILE A 195 -5.20 7.09 -14.06
N LEU A 196 -4.49 7.84 -14.91
CA LEU A 196 -4.21 7.46 -16.30
C LEU A 196 -3.09 6.44 -16.41
N THR A 197 -2.36 6.16 -15.32
CA THR A 197 -1.33 5.12 -15.29
C THR A 197 -1.95 3.77 -15.67
N PRO A 198 -1.46 3.08 -16.71
CA PRO A 198 -2.02 1.79 -17.10
C PRO A 198 -1.87 0.75 -15.98
N ILE A 199 -2.99 0.13 -15.59
CA ILE A 199 -3.02 -0.93 -14.57
C ILE A 199 -3.33 -2.26 -15.27
N PRO A 200 -2.39 -3.21 -15.33
CA PRO A 200 -2.70 -4.55 -15.79
C PRO A 200 -3.62 -5.26 -14.79
N PHE A 201 -4.55 -6.07 -15.27
CA PHE A 201 -5.42 -6.89 -14.42
C PHE A 201 -5.26 -8.37 -14.72
N LEU A 202 -5.17 -9.17 -13.65
CA LEU A 202 -5.47 -10.59 -13.71
C LEU A 202 -6.90 -10.79 -13.21
N ILE A 203 -7.70 -11.54 -13.96
CA ILE A 203 -9.09 -11.81 -13.60
C ILE A 203 -9.36 -13.31 -13.44
N ASP A 204 -10.37 -13.62 -12.65
CA ASP A 204 -10.93 -14.97 -12.52
C ASP A 204 -12.43 -14.89 -12.19
N GLY A 205 -13.17 -15.95 -12.46
CA GLY A 205 -14.61 -16.04 -12.20
C GLY A 205 -15.02 -17.49 -11.97
N ASN A 206 -15.99 -17.70 -11.07
CA ASN A 206 -16.43 -19.03 -10.66
C ASN A 206 -17.12 -19.85 -11.77
N ASN A 207 -17.50 -19.21 -12.87
CA ASN A 207 -17.97 -19.85 -14.09
C ASN A 207 -17.67 -18.95 -15.31
N ASP A 208 -17.85 -19.48 -16.52
CA ASP A 208 -17.47 -18.77 -17.75
C ASP A 208 -18.33 -17.54 -18.05
N VAL A 209 -19.60 -17.53 -17.61
CA VAL A 209 -20.49 -16.37 -17.76
C VAL A 209 -20.00 -15.21 -16.90
N VAL A 210 -19.68 -15.48 -15.63
CA VAL A 210 -19.14 -14.50 -14.69
C VAL A 210 -17.77 -14.01 -15.18
N LYS A 211 -16.89 -14.92 -15.59
CA LYS A 211 -15.56 -14.61 -16.12
C LYS A 211 -15.64 -13.67 -17.33
N SER A 212 -16.55 -13.92 -18.28
CA SER A 212 -16.75 -13.05 -19.45
C SER A 212 -17.22 -11.64 -19.09
N LYS A 213 -18.12 -11.52 -18.09
CA LYS A 213 -18.57 -10.23 -17.57
C LYS A 213 -17.44 -9.46 -16.88
N ILE A 214 -16.63 -10.14 -16.06
CA ILE A 214 -15.46 -9.54 -15.39
C ILE A 214 -14.42 -9.10 -16.42
N GLU A 215 -14.19 -9.90 -17.47
CA GLU A 215 -13.27 -9.54 -18.56
C GLU A 215 -13.73 -8.29 -19.30
N THR A 216 -15.04 -8.18 -19.57
CA THR A 216 -15.64 -6.99 -20.19
C THR A 216 -15.43 -5.75 -19.31
N LEU A 217 -15.68 -5.86 -18.00
CA LEU A 217 -15.41 -4.79 -17.05
C LEU A 217 -13.92 -4.41 -17.04
N ALA A 218 -13.02 -5.38 -16.88
CA ALA A 218 -11.58 -5.12 -16.80
C ALA A 218 -11.04 -4.47 -18.08
N LYS A 219 -11.50 -4.90 -19.26
CA LYS A 219 -11.11 -4.32 -20.56
C LYS A 219 -11.60 -2.89 -20.76
N SER A 220 -12.67 -2.49 -20.08
CA SER A 220 -13.14 -1.10 -20.12
C SER A 220 -12.21 -0.12 -19.37
N ILE A 221 -11.44 -0.62 -18.40
CA ILE A 221 -10.54 0.18 -17.55
C ILE A 221 -9.05 -0.07 -17.82
N SER A 222 -8.71 -1.12 -18.58
CA SER A 222 -7.33 -1.49 -18.89
C SER A 222 -7.16 -2.09 -20.27
N ASN A 223 -6.03 -1.79 -20.90
CA ASN A 223 -5.60 -2.40 -22.15
C ASN A 223 -4.89 -3.75 -21.96
N LYS A 224 -4.56 -4.13 -20.71
CA LYS A 224 -3.84 -5.37 -20.40
C LYS A 224 -4.63 -6.16 -19.37
N VAL A 225 -5.43 -7.09 -19.87
CA VAL A 225 -6.26 -7.99 -19.06
C VAL A 225 -5.90 -9.43 -19.41
N GLU A 226 -5.68 -10.23 -18.38
CA GLU A 226 -5.33 -11.64 -18.53
C GLU A 226 -6.21 -12.50 -17.62
N VAL A 227 -6.67 -13.63 -18.15
CA VAL A 227 -7.39 -14.63 -17.36
C VAL A 227 -6.40 -15.52 -16.61
N GLY A 228 -6.70 -15.80 -15.35
CA GLY A 228 -5.92 -16.70 -14.52
C GLY A 228 -6.78 -17.51 -13.56
N ASN A 229 -6.10 -18.18 -12.63
CA ASN A 229 -6.68 -18.89 -11.50
C ASN A 229 -5.90 -18.52 -10.23
N ASP A 230 -6.29 -19.07 -9.08
CA ASP A 230 -5.61 -18.85 -7.79
C ASP A 230 -4.10 -19.13 -7.84
N ASP A 231 -3.68 -20.25 -8.45
CA ASP A 231 -2.27 -20.63 -8.57
C ASP A 231 -1.46 -19.60 -9.39
N LYS A 232 -1.97 -19.23 -10.57
CA LYS A 232 -1.32 -18.22 -11.44
C LYS A 232 -1.30 -16.86 -10.75
N ARG A 233 -2.36 -16.48 -10.06
CA ARG A 233 -2.45 -15.22 -9.31
C ARG A 233 -1.44 -15.17 -8.17
N LEU A 234 -1.30 -16.25 -7.40
CA LEU A 234 -0.33 -16.35 -6.32
C LEU A 234 1.11 -16.26 -6.83
N LYS A 235 1.43 -16.96 -7.92
CA LYS A 235 2.75 -16.90 -8.58
C LYS A 235 3.05 -15.49 -9.10
N LEU A 236 2.08 -14.86 -9.76
CA LEU A 236 2.22 -13.49 -10.25
C LEU A 236 2.36 -12.48 -9.11
N HIS A 237 1.59 -12.63 -8.03
CA HIS A 237 1.70 -11.80 -6.83
C HIS A 237 3.10 -11.94 -6.21
N THR A 238 3.60 -13.17 -6.11
CA THR A 238 4.97 -13.44 -5.65
C THR A 238 6.01 -12.73 -6.52
N ALA A 239 5.90 -12.86 -7.85
CA ALA A 239 6.80 -12.16 -8.77
C ALA A 239 6.72 -10.62 -8.63
N ALA A 240 5.52 -10.07 -8.38
CA ALA A 240 5.34 -8.64 -8.17
C ALA A 240 6.00 -8.14 -6.88
N ILE A 241 6.07 -8.95 -5.82
CA ILE A 241 6.81 -8.62 -4.58
C ILE A 241 8.29 -8.40 -4.91
N PHE A 242 8.91 -9.27 -5.73
CA PHE A 242 10.30 -9.09 -6.16
C PHE A 242 10.46 -7.86 -7.06
N ALA A 243 9.58 -7.70 -8.05
CA ALA A 243 9.70 -6.63 -9.05
C ALA A 243 9.41 -5.23 -8.48
N CYS A 244 8.67 -5.13 -7.36
CA CYS A 244 8.25 -3.85 -6.79
C CYS A 244 8.69 -3.68 -5.34
N ASN A 245 8.20 -4.52 -4.41
CA ASN A 245 8.40 -4.30 -2.98
C ASN A 245 9.88 -4.39 -2.57
N PHE A 246 10.61 -5.40 -3.06
CA PHE A 246 12.03 -5.56 -2.75
C PHE A 246 12.88 -4.47 -3.40
N VAL A 247 12.55 -4.11 -4.64
CA VAL A 247 13.22 -3.00 -5.34
C VAL A 247 13.02 -1.67 -4.60
N ASN A 248 11.80 -1.37 -4.13
CA ASN A 248 11.53 -0.20 -3.30
C ASN A 248 12.32 -0.23 -1.98
N TYR A 249 12.46 -1.40 -1.36
CA TYR A 249 13.29 -1.55 -0.16
C TYR A 249 14.76 -1.27 -0.47
N MET A 250 15.29 -1.70 -1.62
CA MET A 250 16.65 -1.36 -2.05
C MET A 250 16.81 0.15 -2.25
N TYR A 251 15.83 0.84 -2.84
CA TYR A 251 15.84 2.30 -2.95
C TYR A 251 15.85 2.98 -1.58
N LEU A 252 15.07 2.48 -0.61
CA LEU A 252 15.06 2.98 0.77
C LEU A 252 16.42 2.82 1.45
N GLN A 253 17.09 1.68 1.26
CA GLN A 253 18.44 1.46 1.80
C GLN A 253 19.46 2.41 1.14
N SER A 254 19.37 2.59 -0.17
CA SER A 254 20.22 3.54 -0.89
C SER A 254 19.99 4.98 -0.42
N ALA A 255 18.74 5.39 -0.19
CA ALA A 255 18.40 6.70 0.34
C ALA A 255 18.93 6.90 1.77
N SER A 256 18.76 5.90 2.64
CA SER A 256 19.30 5.93 4.01
C SER A 256 20.83 6.08 4.04
N PHE A 257 21.53 5.40 3.12
CA PHE A 257 22.98 5.52 2.98
C PHE A 257 23.40 6.92 2.51
N CYS A 258 22.69 7.45 1.50
CA CYS A 258 22.91 8.81 1.02
C CYS A 258 22.69 9.84 2.14
N GLU A 259 21.61 9.73 2.92
CA GLU A 259 21.33 10.61 4.06
C GLU A 259 22.43 10.56 5.12
N ALA A 260 22.88 9.35 5.50
CA ALA A 260 23.96 9.17 6.47
C ALA A 260 25.32 9.71 5.98
N SER A 261 25.49 9.85 4.67
CA SER A 261 26.72 10.32 4.03
C SER A 261 26.63 11.76 3.52
N GLU A 262 25.54 12.48 3.82
CA GLU A 262 25.27 13.84 3.34
C GLU A 262 25.26 13.97 1.80
N ILE A 263 24.83 12.91 1.10
CA ILE A 263 24.69 12.85 -0.36
C ILE A 263 23.22 13.07 -0.74
N ASP A 264 22.96 13.93 -1.72
CA ASP A 264 21.61 14.08 -2.28
C ASP A 264 21.21 12.82 -3.08
N PHE A 265 20.18 12.12 -2.62
CA PHE A 265 19.63 10.93 -3.28
C PHE A 265 19.11 11.22 -4.69
N SER A 266 18.73 12.46 -5.01
CA SER A 266 18.22 12.85 -6.34
C SER A 266 19.23 12.58 -7.46
N LEU A 267 20.53 12.54 -7.13
CA LEU A 267 21.62 12.22 -8.07
C LEU A 267 21.50 10.79 -8.63
N LEU A 268 20.80 9.88 -7.94
CA LEU A 268 20.60 8.50 -8.38
C LEU A 268 19.37 8.32 -9.27
N GLN A 269 18.52 9.35 -9.41
CA GLN A 269 17.24 9.26 -10.12
C GLN A 269 17.42 8.81 -11.58
N ALA A 270 18.38 9.39 -12.30
CA ALA A 270 18.65 9.05 -13.70
C ALA A 270 19.09 7.57 -13.86
N LEU A 271 19.85 7.03 -12.91
CA LEU A 271 20.28 5.62 -12.91
C LEU A 271 19.09 4.67 -12.65
N ILE A 272 18.23 5.02 -11.70
CA ILE A 272 17.02 4.26 -11.36
C ILE A 272 16.08 4.21 -12.56
N GLU A 273 15.82 5.36 -13.18
CA GLU A 273 14.95 5.49 -14.34
C GLU A 273 15.48 4.73 -15.55
N GLU A 274 16.77 4.83 -15.86
CA GLU A 274 17.40 4.08 -16.96
C GLU A 274 17.30 2.58 -16.74
N THR A 275 17.59 2.10 -15.53
CA THR A 275 17.50 0.68 -15.16
C THR A 275 16.09 0.14 -15.37
N ALA A 276 15.07 0.87 -14.91
CA ALA A 276 13.67 0.49 -15.09
C ALA A 276 13.22 0.60 -16.55
N THR A 277 13.67 1.62 -17.28
CA THR A 277 13.24 1.89 -18.66
C THR A 277 13.77 0.85 -19.64
N ARG A 278 14.99 0.35 -19.46
CA ARG A 278 15.56 -0.70 -20.32
C ARG A 278 14.75 -2.00 -20.30
N LEU A 279 14.05 -2.30 -19.19
CA LEU A 279 13.16 -3.46 -19.07
C LEU A 279 11.93 -3.41 -19.98
N ARG A 280 11.64 -2.25 -20.60
CA ARG A 280 10.54 -2.15 -21.58
C ARG A 280 10.86 -2.86 -22.89
N THR A 281 12.14 -2.96 -23.24
CA THR A 281 12.60 -3.47 -24.54
C THR A 281 13.59 -4.63 -24.43
N HIS A 282 14.14 -4.88 -23.25
CA HIS A 282 15.14 -5.93 -23.00
C HIS A 282 14.70 -6.86 -21.88
N HIS A 283 15.10 -8.12 -21.95
CA HIS A 283 14.87 -9.08 -20.88
C HIS A 283 15.78 -8.75 -19.67
N PRO A 284 15.35 -8.97 -18.39
CA PRO A 284 16.17 -8.70 -17.21
C PRO A 284 17.60 -9.26 -17.27
N LYS A 285 17.77 -10.44 -17.90
CA LYS A 285 19.08 -11.08 -18.11
C LYS A 285 20.04 -10.28 -18.99
N GLU A 286 19.52 -9.49 -19.93
CA GLU A 286 20.30 -8.73 -20.93
C GLU A 286 20.73 -7.37 -20.39
N VAL A 287 19.95 -6.80 -19.48
CA VAL A 287 20.23 -5.51 -18.84
C VAL A 287 21.05 -5.66 -17.56
N PHE A 288 21.13 -6.86 -17.01
CA PHE A 288 21.91 -7.15 -15.83
C PHE A 288 23.40 -6.92 -16.11
N THR A 289 23.91 -5.77 -15.64
CA THR A 289 25.32 -5.40 -15.69
C THR A 289 25.89 -5.40 -14.28
N GLY A 290 26.34 -6.56 -13.80
CA GLY A 290 26.99 -6.67 -12.50
C GLY A 290 27.91 -7.89 -12.39
N PRO A 291 29.17 -7.75 -11.94
CA PRO A 291 29.95 -8.88 -11.50
C PRO A 291 29.32 -9.37 -10.19
N ALA A 292 28.65 -10.51 -10.23
CA ALA A 292 27.84 -11.05 -9.13
C ALA A 292 28.53 -10.97 -7.75
N LEU A 293 29.86 -11.14 -7.72
CA LEU A 293 30.70 -11.07 -6.54
C LEU A 293 30.58 -9.74 -5.76
N GLN A 294 30.45 -8.59 -6.44
CA GLN A 294 30.39 -7.29 -5.76
C GLN A 294 29.05 -7.08 -5.04
N ILE A 295 27.96 -7.61 -5.61
CA ILE A 295 26.63 -7.57 -4.99
C ILE A 295 26.62 -8.45 -3.74
N TYR A 296 27.20 -9.66 -3.81
CA TYR A 296 27.34 -10.54 -2.64
C TYR A 296 28.22 -9.92 -1.56
N ILE A 297 29.37 -9.32 -1.91
CA ILE A 297 30.26 -8.63 -0.96
C ILE A 297 29.55 -7.47 -0.25
N ASN A 298 28.75 -6.69 -0.97
CA ASN A 298 28.04 -5.55 -0.38
C ASN A 298 26.91 -6.01 0.55
N VAL A 299 26.17 -7.06 0.19
CA VAL A 299 25.16 -7.67 1.07
C VAL A 299 25.79 -8.27 2.33
N MET A 300 26.95 -8.95 2.21
CA MET A 300 27.69 -9.49 3.36
C MET A 300 28.15 -8.40 4.32
N ARG A 301 28.72 -7.30 3.79
CA ARG A 301 29.18 -6.16 4.59
C ARG A 301 28.02 -5.45 5.29
N TRP A 302 26.86 -5.32 4.63
CA TRP A 302 25.69 -4.67 5.22
C TRP A 302 25.00 -5.53 6.28
N ALA A 303 25.06 -6.86 6.18
CA ALA A 303 24.41 -7.78 7.11
C ALA A 303 25.30 -8.23 8.28
N GLY A 304 26.59 -7.87 8.29
CA GLY A 304 27.55 -8.31 9.32
C GLY A 304 27.79 -9.82 9.31
N ILE A 305 27.63 -10.47 8.15
CA ILE A 305 27.76 -11.92 7.99
C ILE A 305 29.21 -12.23 7.59
N GLU A 306 29.90 -13.06 8.39
CA GLU A 306 31.31 -13.41 8.16
C GLU A 306 31.51 -14.57 7.16
N GLU A 307 30.53 -15.46 7.00
CA GLU A 307 30.64 -16.63 6.11
C GLU A 307 29.37 -16.90 5.30
N ILE A 308 29.54 -17.35 4.05
CA ILE A 308 28.46 -17.90 3.20
C ILE A 308 28.81 -19.34 2.81
N TYR A 309 27.86 -20.25 2.99
CA TYR A 309 27.90 -21.58 2.40
C TYR A 309 27.11 -21.58 1.09
N VAL A 310 27.82 -21.58 -0.04
CA VAL A 310 27.20 -21.77 -1.36
C VAL A 310 27.04 -23.27 -1.60
N PRO A 311 25.84 -23.80 -1.89
CA PRO A 311 25.68 -25.20 -2.26
C PRO A 311 26.46 -25.48 -3.54
N LYS A 312 27.28 -26.54 -3.55
CA LYS A 312 28.07 -26.98 -4.70
C LYS A 312 27.18 -27.31 -5.91
N ILE A 313 26.88 -26.29 -6.73
CA ILE A 313 26.27 -26.44 -8.05
C ILE A 313 26.96 -25.45 -9.00
N GLY A 314 27.97 -25.95 -9.73
CA GLY A 314 28.37 -25.53 -11.08
C GLY A 314 28.89 -24.10 -11.32
N LEU A 315 30.10 -24.00 -11.91
CA LEU A 315 30.73 -22.83 -12.55
C LEU A 315 31.04 -21.59 -11.69
N ALA A 316 30.21 -21.24 -10.71
CA ALA A 316 30.48 -20.12 -9.81
C ALA A 316 31.59 -20.43 -8.81
N ASP A 317 31.68 -21.68 -8.35
CA ASP A 317 32.59 -22.11 -7.27
C ASP A 317 34.07 -21.90 -7.64
N GLY A 318 34.49 -22.34 -8.83
CA GLY A 318 35.88 -22.22 -9.28
C GLY A 318 36.32 -20.79 -9.61
N LEU A 319 35.37 -19.94 -10.04
CA LEU A 319 35.64 -18.54 -10.39
C LEU A 319 35.67 -17.65 -9.14
N ILE A 320 34.88 -17.99 -8.13
CA ILE A 320 34.87 -17.32 -6.82
C ILE A 320 36.12 -17.68 -6.02
N GLN A 321 36.54 -18.95 -6.02
CA GLN A 321 37.79 -19.36 -5.36
C GLN A 321 39.01 -18.68 -5.98
N HIS A 322 39.12 -18.66 -7.30
CA HIS A 322 40.26 -18.03 -7.97
C HIS A 322 40.37 -16.52 -7.67
N LEU A 323 39.23 -15.82 -7.57
CA LEU A 323 39.18 -14.40 -7.24
C LEU A 323 39.35 -14.11 -5.74
N TYR A 324 39.01 -15.06 -4.87
CA TYR A 324 39.27 -14.96 -3.43
C TYR A 324 40.77 -15.07 -3.14
N ASP A 325 41.44 -16.06 -3.75
CA ASP A 325 42.88 -16.31 -3.57
C ASP A 325 43.73 -15.11 -4.05
N GLU A 326 43.34 -14.44 -5.14
CA GLU A 326 43.98 -13.21 -5.62
C GLU A 326 43.87 -12.03 -4.64
N ILE A 327 42.82 -11.97 -3.81
CA ILE A 327 42.55 -10.85 -2.90
C ILE A 327 43.08 -11.13 -1.49
N THR A 328 43.06 -12.38 -1.02
CA THR A 328 43.58 -12.76 0.30
C THR A 328 45.08 -13.06 0.32
N GLY A 329 45.73 -13.14 -0.84
CA GLY A 329 47.18 -13.32 -0.95
C GLY A 329 47.67 -14.68 -0.45
N SER A 330 46.82 -15.70 -0.56
CA SER A 330 47.11 -17.10 -0.19
C SER A 330 47.28 -17.97 -1.43
#